data_AF-A0A929I5S7-F1
#
_entry.id   AF-A0A929I5S7-F1
#
_cell.length_a   1.000
_cell.length_b   1.000
_cell.length_c   1.000
_cell.angle_alpha   90.00
_cell.angle_beta   90.00
_cell.angle_gamma   90.00
#
_symmetry.space_group_name_H-M   'P 1'
#
loop_
_entity.id
_entity.type
_entity.pdbx_description
1 polymer ?
#
loop_
_entity_poly.entity_id
_entity_poly.type
_entity_poly.pdbx_seq_one_letter_code
_entity_poly.pdbx_strand_id
1 'polypeptide(L)'
;MKIKKTLQMFRKMKVLNAAFCAAVFILIFFFYCSCNKNKDKHVYPEPAAGCAFFTQDYALPQTQSAQQLSEYLSSEHFEYDLDGWFFFGNLVDNAAPDDIMVFFIAVQRIEMSYSGFRAPVVPAIVAFSNDSLGKYEWRGFVTLDMDSLMTVTSNPWNVTLNSPFPVEPLITMSLISGSMGAADAVYSLTADIPDFNGVRLQAEVQLCDRLGVVNQGYGSASFFPQYLTEEQRAQIMGSSVRTVSNYLEATGDPMSCQGSYYYSLPLMDVEQFSIKLDDTISLSNGSDGLMWMDYVVQSYDQRASEVFSNASWDFYAIQLPEANAAIMVIEINSATGSLPIATLFRYDSDRTLNSARKAVHSWAINEIDIYHVPGTEWKSPKSGLNYAMQHHIQLTSTDYSADLTIKMVREDQEIVIDSTKIKYEGLGSVEGTLGGLPVTGQAFVEIQPAGGLK
;
A
#
# COMPACT_ATOMS: atom_id res chain seq x y z
N MET A 1 5.97 -2.00 53.99
CA MET A 1 5.46 -0.60 54.03
C MET A 1 6.43 0.33 53.28
N LYS A 2 6.48 0.16 51.96
CA LYS A 2 7.19 0.92 50.93
C LYS A 2 6.42 0.62 49.64
N ILE A 3 6.36 1.57 48.70
CA ILE A 3 5.48 1.60 47.51
C ILE A 3 4.09 2.17 47.81
N LYS A 4 4.05 3.49 48.06
CA LYS A 4 2.83 4.31 47.85
C LYS A 4 3.15 5.82 47.64
N LYS A 5 4.32 6.13 47.06
CA LYS A 5 4.79 7.51 46.86
C LYS A 5 5.47 7.75 45.50
N THR A 6 5.03 7.05 44.46
CA THR A 6 5.51 7.29 43.07
C THR A 6 4.38 7.73 42.13
N LEU A 7 3.12 7.76 42.58
CA LEU A 7 1.99 8.35 41.84
C LEU A 7 1.52 9.65 42.50
N GLN A 8 2.37 10.69 42.49
CA GLN A 8 1.92 12.06 42.77
C GLN A 8 2.87 13.13 42.20
N MET A 9 3.59 12.80 41.12
CA MET A 9 4.60 13.68 40.52
C MET A 9 4.36 13.93 39.02
N PHE A 10 3.09 13.94 38.58
CA PHE A 10 2.68 14.30 37.21
C PHE A 10 1.57 15.35 37.14
N ARG A 11 1.40 16.15 38.20
CA ARG A 11 0.57 17.36 38.16
C ARG A 11 1.36 18.54 38.70
N LYS A 12 1.64 19.49 37.79
CA LYS A 12 2.13 20.87 37.97
C LYS A 12 3.55 21.10 37.49
N MET A 13 3.70 22.23 36.78
CA MET A 13 4.90 22.89 36.22
C MET A 13 5.11 22.58 34.73
N LYS A 14 5.18 23.55 33.81
CA LYS A 14 5.65 24.95 33.98
C LYS A 14 5.22 25.82 32.78
N VAL A 15 4.89 27.08 33.08
CA VAL A 15 5.12 28.24 32.21
C VAL A 15 6.44 28.90 32.68
N LEU A 16 7.17 29.51 31.73
CA LEU A 16 8.09 30.66 31.81
C LEU A 16 9.59 30.43 31.41
N ASN A 17 9.98 31.28 30.44
CA ASN A 17 11.28 31.95 30.17
C ASN A 17 12.45 31.28 29.43
N ALA A 18 12.57 31.65 28.15
CA ALA A 18 13.61 32.47 27.50
C ALA A 18 15.07 32.54 28.04
N ALA A 19 15.98 32.38 27.06
CA ALA A 19 17.34 32.94 26.89
C ALA A 19 18.50 32.39 27.73
N PHE A 20 19.47 31.72 27.08
CA PHE A 20 20.86 32.21 26.95
C PHE A 20 21.78 31.31 26.08
N CYS A 21 22.61 31.99 25.29
CA CYS A 21 23.96 31.65 24.81
C CYS A 21 24.24 30.78 23.56
N ALA A 22 24.83 31.48 22.58
CA ALA A 22 25.56 31.03 21.41
C ALA A 22 27.05 30.72 21.72
N ALA A 23 27.71 29.93 20.86
CA ALA A 23 28.90 30.33 20.06
C ALA A 23 29.72 29.15 19.48
N VAL A 24 29.84 29.15 18.14
CA VAL A 24 31.06 29.05 17.29
C VAL A 24 32.03 27.86 17.43
N PHE A 25 32.23 27.15 16.30
CA PHE A 25 33.56 26.77 15.80
C PHE A 25 33.61 26.78 14.26
N ILE A 26 34.66 27.41 13.71
CA ILE A 26 35.07 27.50 12.29
C ILE A 26 36.46 26.85 12.20
N LEU A 27 36.74 26.04 11.15
CA LEU A 27 37.89 26.16 10.22
C LEU A 27 37.90 24.95 9.23
N ILE A 28 37.62 25.17 7.94
CA ILE A 28 38.53 25.32 6.77
C ILE A 28 39.26 24.04 6.31
N PHE A 29 39.00 23.61 5.07
CA PHE A 29 40.00 23.05 4.14
C PHE A 29 39.78 23.53 2.69
N PHE A 30 40.88 23.59 1.94
CA PHE A 30 41.15 24.38 0.73
C PHE A 30 40.64 23.81 -0.62
N PHE A 31 40.44 24.74 -1.55
CA PHE A 31 40.40 24.72 -3.03
C PHE A 31 40.73 23.42 -3.81
N TYR A 32 39.88 23.14 -4.80
CA TYR A 32 40.32 22.67 -6.12
C TYR A 32 39.52 23.34 -7.24
N CYS A 33 40.17 24.23 -8.00
CA CYS A 33 39.69 24.65 -9.32
C CYS A 33 40.12 23.59 -10.33
N SER A 34 39.16 22.92 -10.97
CA SER A 34 39.39 22.24 -12.23
C SER A 34 38.28 22.62 -13.20
N CYS A 35 38.63 23.40 -14.22
CA CYS A 35 37.80 23.60 -15.39
C CYS A 35 37.76 22.29 -16.18
N ASN A 36 36.68 21.53 -16.04
CA ASN A 36 36.39 20.44 -16.97
C ASN A 36 35.01 20.66 -17.56
N LYS A 37 34.97 21.00 -18.86
CA LYS A 37 33.74 21.07 -19.68
C LYS A 37 33.26 19.66 -19.99
N ASN A 38 32.89 18.90 -18.97
CA ASN A 38 32.03 17.73 -19.13
C ASN A 38 30.63 18.17 -18.72
N LYS A 39 29.64 17.90 -19.57
CA LYS A 39 28.22 18.16 -19.32
C LYS A 39 27.91 17.98 -17.85
N ASP A 40 27.56 19.06 -17.16
CA ASP A 40 27.21 19.07 -15.74
C ASP A 40 26.05 18.09 -15.54
N LYS A 41 26.36 16.82 -15.25
CA LYS A 41 25.38 15.94 -14.62
C LYS A 41 25.09 16.63 -13.31
N HIS A 42 23.86 17.10 -13.13
CA HIS A 42 23.39 17.51 -11.82
C HIS A 42 23.73 16.36 -10.87
N VAL A 43 24.72 16.58 -10.01
CA VAL A 43 25.09 15.60 -9.01
C VAL A 43 24.05 15.75 -7.93
N TYR A 44 23.05 14.88 -7.95
CA TYR A 44 22.10 14.79 -6.85
C TYR A 44 22.87 14.36 -5.59
N PRO A 45 22.58 14.96 -4.42
CA PRO A 45 23.17 14.50 -3.17
C PRO A 45 22.80 13.04 -2.94
N GLU A 46 23.67 12.31 -2.22
CA GLU A 46 23.31 10.96 -1.76
C GLU A 46 21.99 11.01 -0.98
N PRO A 47 21.07 10.06 -1.22
CA PRO A 47 19.83 9.96 -0.46
C PRO A 47 20.09 9.94 1.04
N ALA A 48 19.26 10.63 1.80
CA ALA A 48 19.33 10.55 3.25
C ALA A 48 19.04 9.11 3.72
N ALA A 49 19.69 8.68 4.80
CA ALA A 49 19.38 7.40 5.43
C ALA A 49 17.89 7.35 5.82
N GLY A 50 17.24 6.21 5.57
CA GLY A 50 15.80 6.03 5.82
C GLY A 50 14.87 6.59 4.75
N CYS A 51 15.41 7.07 3.62
CA CYS A 51 14.58 7.41 2.48
C CYS A 51 14.49 6.26 1.49
N ALA A 52 13.28 5.99 1.01
CA ALA A 52 13.05 5.33 -0.26
C ALA A 52 13.48 6.27 -1.39
N PHE A 53 14.19 5.71 -2.36
CA PHE A 53 14.72 6.44 -3.51
C PHE A 53 14.89 5.51 -4.71
N PHE A 54 14.85 6.09 -5.89
CA PHE A 54 15.20 5.40 -7.13
C PHE A 54 16.71 5.20 -7.25
N THR A 55 17.11 3.98 -7.58
CA THR A 55 18.48 3.64 -7.98
C THR A 55 18.46 2.83 -9.27
N GLN A 56 19.33 3.21 -10.21
CA GLN A 56 19.57 2.43 -11.44
C GLN A 56 20.42 1.19 -11.14
N ASP A 57 21.30 1.30 -10.16
CA ASP A 57 22.17 0.19 -9.76
C ASP A 57 21.41 -0.75 -8.82
N TYR A 58 21.67 -2.04 -8.98
CA TYR A 58 21.35 -3.06 -7.98
C TYR A 58 22.26 -2.82 -6.77
N ALA A 59 22.01 -1.77 -5.99
CA ALA A 59 22.83 -1.42 -4.84
C ALA A 59 22.20 -1.89 -3.53
N LEU A 60 20.86 -1.99 -3.49
CA LEU A 60 20.14 -2.37 -2.30
C LEU A 60 20.05 -3.89 -2.16
N PRO A 61 20.08 -4.45 -0.94
CA PRO A 61 20.04 -5.90 -0.75
C PRO A 61 18.87 -6.58 -1.47
N GLN A 62 17.66 -6.06 -1.34
CA GLN A 62 16.46 -6.64 -1.95
C GLN A 62 16.49 -6.71 -3.48
N THR A 63 17.48 -6.08 -4.13
CA THR A 63 17.63 -6.10 -5.59
C THR A 63 18.57 -7.20 -6.10
N GLN A 64 19.36 -7.83 -5.22
CA GLN A 64 20.46 -8.73 -5.65
C GLN A 64 20.02 -10.16 -5.96
N SER A 65 18.97 -10.65 -5.31
CA SER A 65 18.56 -12.06 -5.42
C SER A 65 17.14 -12.27 -4.89
N ALA A 66 16.52 -13.39 -5.30
CA ALA A 66 15.22 -13.81 -4.78
C ALA A 66 15.23 -13.96 -3.24
N GLN A 67 16.31 -14.50 -2.68
CA GLN A 67 16.45 -14.66 -1.24
C GLN A 67 16.47 -13.30 -0.53
N GLN A 68 17.26 -12.34 -1.03
CA GLN A 68 17.33 -11.02 -0.39
C GLN A 68 16.04 -10.21 -0.55
N LEU A 69 15.29 -10.39 -1.64
CA LEU A 69 13.94 -9.85 -1.74
C LEU A 69 12.99 -10.52 -0.75
N SER A 70 12.98 -11.85 -0.65
CA SER A 70 12.18 -12.58 0.34
C SER A 70 12.51 -12.13 1.76
N GLU A 71 13.78 -11.95 2.10
CA GLU A 71 14.23 -11.43 3.41
C GLU A 71 13.72 -10.00 3.65
N TYR A 72 13.77 -9.14 2.64
CA TYR A 72 13.24 -7.77 2.71
C TYR A 72 11.72 -7.74 2.93
N LEU A 73 10.95 -8.45 2.09
CA LEU A 73 9.48 -8.52 2.21
C LEU A 73 8.99 -9.16 3.53
N SER A 74 9.89 -9.80 4.27
CA SER A 74 9.59 -10.53 5.51
C SER A 74 10.22 -9.92 6.75
N SER A 75 10.82 -8.73 6.63
CA SER A 75 11.48 -8.01 7.73
C SER A 75 10.74 -6.72 8.08
N GLU A 76 10.98 -6.22 9.29
CA GLU A 76 10.59 -4.86 9.66
C GLU A 76 11.64 -3.85 9.22
N HIS A 77 11.17 -2.72 8.72
CA HIS A 77 11.99 -1.62 8.25
C HIS A 77 11.72 -0.34 9.05
N PHE A 78 12.34 -0.25 10.22
CA PHE A 78 12.23 0.89 11.15
C PHE A 78 12.78 2.20 10.58
N GLU A 79 13.58 2.12 9.53
CA GLU A 79 14.14 3.27 8.83
C GLU A 79 13.11 4.06 8.03
N TYR A 80 11.92 3.50 7.77
CA TYR A 80 10.85 4.14 6.99
C TYR A 80 9.72 4.67 7.88
N ASP A 81 8.98 5.67 7.37
CA ASP A 81 7.83 6.26 8.06
C ASP A 81 6.62 5.30 8.08
N LEU A 82 6.56 4.37 7.11
CA LEU A 82 5.54 3.32 7.02
C LEU A 82 6.21 2.01 6.61
N ASP A 83 5.74 0.91 7.20
CA ASP A 83 5.99 -0.47 6.78
C ASP A 83 4.70 -1.27 6.97
N GLY A 84 4.20 -1.95 5.94
CA GLY A 84 2.91 -2.63 6.05
C GLY A 84 2.67 -3.75 5.05
N TRP A 85 1.91 -4.73 5.53
CA TRP A 85 1.37 -5.86 4.77
C TRP A 85 -0.14 -5.71 4.69
N PHE A 86 -0.67 -5.63 3.47
CA PHE A 86 -2.08 -5.42 3.20
C PHE A 86 -2.58 -6.54 2.29
N PHE A 87 -3.53 -7.33 2.76
CA PHE A 87 -4.20 -8.33 1.94
C PHE A 87 -5.64 -7.90 1.70
N PHE A 88 -6.07 -7.87 0.45
CA PHE A 88 -7.43 -7.53 0.07
C PHE A 88 -7.85 -8.27 -1.19
N GLY A 89 -9.15 -8.38 -1.42
CA GLY A 89 -9.69 -9.00 -2.61
C GLY A 89 -11.05 -9.60 -2.32
N ASN A 90 -11.37 -10.68 -3.02
CA ASN A 90 -12.65 -11.34 -2.88
C ASN A 90 -12.56 -12.74 -2.30
N LEU A 91 -13.63 -13.10 -1.60
CA LEU A 91 -13.92 -14.45 -1.14
C LEU A 91 -15.26 -14.89 -1.76
N VAL A 92 -15.43 -16.18 -2.01
CA VAL A 92 -16.66 -16.74 -2.58
C VAL A 92 -17.27 -17.75 -1.61
N ASP A 93 -18.49 -17.50 -1.15
CA ASP A 93 -19.17 -18.36 -0.17
C ASP A 93 -19.67 -19.66 -0.83
N ASN A 94 -19.40 -20.81 -0.21
CA ASN A 94 -19.89 -22.10 -0.71
C ASN A 94 -21.42 -22.20 -0.75
N ALA A 95 -22.12 -21.53 0.16
CA ALA A 95 -23.57 -21.50 0.25
C ALA A 95 -24.21 -20.44 -0.66
N ALA A 96 -23.44 -19.41 -1.06
CA ALA A 96 -23.91 -18.29 -1.87
C ALA A 96 -22.82 -17.84 -2.86
N PRO A 97 -22.50 -18.65 -3.89
CA PRO A 97 -21.38 -18.36 -4.80
C PRO A 97 -21.58 -17.10 -5.66
N ASP A 98 -22.83 -16.64 -5.79
CA ASP A 98 -23.16 -15.39 -6.50
C ASP A 98 -22.98 -14.14 -5.60
N ASP A 99 -22.82 -14.30 -4.28
CA ASP A 99 -22.54 -13.21 -3.33
C ASP A 99 -21.02 -13.06 -3.18
N ILE A 100 -20.41 -12.30 -4.10
CA ILE A 100 -18.96 -12.08 -4.08
C ILE A 100 -18.61 -11.16 -2.90
N MET A 101 -17.79 -11.63 -1.98
CA MET A 101 -17.53 -10.94 -0.74
C MET A 101 -16.26 -10.11 -0.84
N VAL A 102 -16.20 -8.99 -0.13
CA VAL A 102 -14.96 -8.21 0.01
C VAL A 102 -14.32 -8.58 1.33
N PHE A 103 -13.02 -8.87 1.30
CA PHE A 103 -12.24 -9.15 2.47
C PHE A 103 -10.97 -8.30 2.47
N PHE A 104 -10.60 -7.81 3.64
CA PHE A 104 -9.39 -7.04 3.87
C PHE A 104 -8.80 -7.38 5.23
N ILE A 105 -7.50 -7.58 5.29
CA ILE A 105 -6.74 -7.71 6.52
C ILE A 105 -5.39 -7.02 6.36
N ALA A 106 -5.01 -6.19 7.34
CA ALA A 106 -3.78 -5.44 7.28
C ALA A 106 -3.11 -5.31 8.65
N VAL A 107 -1.79 -5.27 8.63
CA VAL A 107 -0.93 -4.83 9.73
C VAL A 107 0.06 -3.84 9.17
N GLN A 108 0.15 -2.68 9.80
CA GLN A 108 1.00 -1.58 9.36
C GLN A 108 1.67 -0.97 10.58
N ARG A 109 2.98 -0.74 10.50
CA ARG A 109 3.72 0.19 11.35
C ARG A 109 3.74 1.55 10.68
N ILE A 110 3.45 2.61 11.43
CA ILE A 110 3.51 3.99 10.92
C ILE A 110 3.99 4.98 11.99
N GLU A 111 4.86 5.90 11.59
CA GLU A 111 5.29 7.04 12.41
C GLU A 111 4.18 8.10 12.46
N MET A 112 3.49 8.21 13.60
CA MET A 112 2.44 9.21 13.80
C MET A 112 2.93 10.37 14.67
N SER A 113 2.60 11.60 14.26
CA SER A 113 2.84 12.80 15.07
C SER A 113 1.66 13.07 16.01
N TYR A 114 1.90 13.01 17.31
CA TYR A 114 0.93 13.35 18.35
C TYR A 114 1.46 14.49 19.22
N SER A 115 0.83 15.67 19.14
CA SER A 115 1.18 16.85 19.94
C SER A 115 2.67 17.24 19.85
N GLY A 116 3.28 17.07 18.68
CA GLY A 116 4.69 17.40 18.41
C GLY A 116 5.70 16.31 18.77
N PHE A 117 5.24 15.14 19.21
CA PHE A 117 6.06 13.93 19.39
C PHE A 117 5.74 12.93 18.28
N ARG A 118 6.77 12.36 17.62
CA ARG A 118 6.59 11.24 16.69
C ARG A 118 6.68 9.93 17.47
N ALA A 119 5.68 9.08 17.31
CA ALA A 119 5.65 7.75 17.90
C ALA A 119 5.29 6.73 16.82
N PRO A 120 6.01 5.60 16.75
CA PRO A 120 5.58 4.49 15.93
C PRO A 120 4.33 3.86 16.55
N VAL A 121 3.32 3.68 15.71
CA VAL A 121 2.09 2.97 16.05
C VAL A 121 1.88 1.81 15.08
N VAL A 122 1.14 0.81 15.54
CA VAL A 122 0.76 -0.36 14.77
C VAL A 122 -0.77 -0.41 14.67
N PRO A 123 -1.39 0.23 13.67
CA PRO A 123 -2.75 -0.09 13.26
C PRO A 123 -2.82 -1.49 12.63
N ALA A 124 -3.88 -2.20 12.97
CA ALA A 124 -4.24 -3.46 12.37
C ALA A 124 -5.75 -3.56 12.26
N ILE A 125 -6.22 -4.24 11.22
CA ILE A 125 -7.64 -4.28 10.87
C ILE A 125 -7.95 -5.56 10.12
N VAL A 126 -9.15 -6.08 10.36
CA VAL A 126 -9.82 -7.08 9.54
C VAL A 126 -11.22 -6.57 9.21
N ALA A 127 -11.62 -6.67 7.95
CA ALA A 127 -12.91 -6.23 7.46
C ALA A 127 -13.46 -7.22 6.46
N PHE A 128 -14.78 -7.42 6.53
CA PHE A 128 -15.52 -8.32 5.67
C PHE A 128 -16.87 -7.69 5.29
N SER A 129 -17.29 -7.84 4.03
CA SER A 129 -18.59 -7.38 3.56
C SER A 129 -19.16 -8.35 2.52
N ASN A 130 -20.46 -8.60 2.61
CA ASN A 130 -21.24 -9.35 1.62
C ASN A 130 -22.61 -8.69 1.43
N ASP A 131 -23.36 -9.11 0.41
CA ASP A 131 -24.66 -8.52 0.09
C ASP A 131 -25.66 -8.72 1.23
N SER A 132 -25.60 -9.86 1.90
CA SER A 132 -26.49 -10.20 3.01
C SER A 132 -26.32 -9.27 4.22
N LEU A 133 -25.10 -8.82 4.51
CA LEU A 133 -24.81 -7.85 5.57
C LEU A 133 -25.16 -6.42 5.14
N GLY A 134 -24.99 -6.11 3.85
CA GLY A 134 -25.23 -4.77 3.29
C GLY A 134 -24.30 -3.68 3.83
N LYS A 135 -23.21 -4.06 4.51
CA LYS A 135 -22.19 -3.18 5.09
C LYS A 135 -20.94 -4.00 5.48
N TYR A 136 -19.86 -3.30 5.78
CA TYR A 136 -18.72 -3.90 6.47
C TYR A 136 -19.02 -4.34 7.90
N GLU A 137 -18.67 -5.58 8.21
CA GLU A 137 -18.34 -6.06 9.54
C GLU A 137 -16.81 -5.99 9.69
N TRP A 138 -16.32 -5.11 10.57
CA TRP A 138 -14.88 -4.89 10.72
C TRP A 138 -14.48 -4.75 12.18
N ARG A 139 -13.21 -5.05 12.46
CA ARG A 139 -12.56 -4.85 13.76
C ARG A 139 -11.17 -4.31 13.54
N GLY A 140 -10.74 -3.43 14.44
CA GLY A 140 -9.43 -2.83 14.37
C GLY A 140 -8.80 -2.71 15.73
N PHE A 141 -7.47 -2.71 15.74
CA PHE A 141 -6.66 -2.50 16.93
C PHE A 141 -5.54 -1.52 16.58
N VAL A 142 -5.26 -0.60 17.49
CA VAL A 142 -4.14 0.34 17.33
C VAL A 142 -3.33 0.31 18.62
N THR A 143 -2.04 0.06 18.50
CA THR A 143 -1.10 0.10 19.63
C THR A 143 0.11 0.96 19.31
N LEU A 144 0.86 1.34 20.34
CA LEU A 144 2.25 1.74 20.16
C LEU A 144 3.06 0.54 19.71
N ASP A 145 4.02 0.80 18.83
CA ASP A 145 5.04 -0.18 18.44
C ASP A 145 5.94 -0.45 19.65
N MET A 146 5.73 -1.62 20.25
CA MET A 146 6.49 -2.15 21.37
C MET A 146 6.75 -3.61 21.07
N ASP A 147 7.98 -4.09 21.26
CA ASP A 147 8.41 -5.46 20.96
C ASP A 147 7.49 -6.57 21.53
N SER A 148 6.72 -6.27 22.58
CA SER A 148 5.76 -7.20 23.17
C SER A 148 4.46 -7.36 22.37
N LEU A 149 4.11 -6.42 21.49
CA LEU A 149 2.80 -6.34 20.85
C LEU A 149 2.84 -6.63 19.36
N MET A 150 3.92 -6.32 18.65
CA MET A 150 4.14 -6.78 17.28
C MET A 150 5.42 -7.60 17.22
N THR A 151 5.39 -8.70 16.48
CA THR A 151 6.56 -9.54 16.25
C THR A 151 6.59 -9.95 14.79
N VAL A 152 7.72 -9.70 14.13
CA VAL A 152 7.97 -10.14 12.76
C VAL A 152 9.15 -11.10 12.74
N THR A 153 8.98 -12.26 12.12
CA THR A 153 10.06 -13.19 11.81
C THR A 153 10.17 -13.36 10.31
N SER A 154 11.37 -13.52 9.77
CA SER A 154 11.63 -13.61 8.33
C SER A 154 11.85 -15.03 7.81
N ASN A 155 12.06 -16.03 8.68
CA ASN A 155 12.34 -17.41 8.27
C ASN A 155 11.83 -18.47 9.27
N PRO A 156 10.60 -19.01 9.07
CA PRO A 156 9.63 -18.60 8.07
C PRO A 156 9.05 -17.20 8.34
N TRP A 157 8.50 -16.56 7.30
CA TRP A 157 7.82 -15.27 7.47
C TRP A 157 6.60 -15.42 8.39
N ASN A 158 6.51 -14.57 9.40
CA ASN A 158 5.37 -14.46 10.28
C ASN A 158 5.27 -13.03 10.84
N VAL A 159 4.11 -12.40 10.69
CA VAL A 159 3.72 -11.14 11.34
C VAL A 159 2.65 -11.47 12.36
N THR A 160 2.94 -11.22 13.64
CA THR A 160 2.02 -11.48 14.74
C THR A 160 1.76 -10.20 15.52
N LEU A 161 0.48 -9.82 15.61
CA LEU A 161 0.01 -8.80 16.53
C LEU A 161 -0.51 -9.49 17.80
N ASN A 162 0.27 -9.44 18.87
CA ASN A 162 -0.09 -10.03 20.16
C ASN A 162 -1.19 -9.21 20.84
N SER A 163 -2.08 -9.90 21.53
CA SER A 163 -3.05 -9.24 22.39
C SER A 163 -2.35 -8.66 23.63
N PRO A 164 -2.71 -7.45 24.10
CA PRO A 164 -2.26 -6.94 25.40
C PRO A 164 -2.90 -7.71 26.57
N PHE A 165 -3.84 -8.61 26.29
CA PHE A 165 -4.53 -9.48 27.24
C PHE A 165 -4.05 -10.92 27.11
N PRO A 166 -4.23 -11.80 28.13
CA PRO A 166 -3.78 -13.19 28.09
C PRO A 166 -4.70 -14.05 27.21
N VAL A 167 -4.74 -13.74 25.92
CA VAL A 167 -5.50 -14.43 24.87
C VAL A 167 -4.58 -14.66 23.67
N GLU A 168 -5.07 -15.41 22.70
CA GLU A 168 -4.39 -15.65 21.42
C GLU A 168 -4.05 -14.32 20.70
N PRO A 169 -3.09 -14.34 19.75
CA PRO A 169 -2.79 -13.19 18.92
C PRO A 169 -4.03 -12.62 18.22
N LEU A 170 -4.07 -11.30 18.09
CA LEU A 170 -5.17 -10.58 17.42
C LEU A 170 -5.12 -10.75 15.91
N ILE A 171 -3.92 -10.78 15.32
CA ILE A 171 -3.69 -11.07 13.90
C ILE A 171 -2.42 -11.90 13.77
N THR A 172 -2.45 -12.91 12.90
CA THR A 172 -1.26 -13.62 12.42
C THR A 172 -1.28 -13.70 10.90
N MET A 173 -0.21 -13.27 10.24
CA MET A 173 0.00 -13.47 8.80
C MET A 173 1.29 -14.25 8.62
N SER A 174 1.23 -15.41 7.97
CA SER A 174 2.38 -16.32 7.95
C SER A 174 2.57 -17.02 6.61
N LEU A 175 3.82 -17.32 6.28
CA LEU A 175 4.20 -18.19 5.17
C LEU A 175 4.21 -19.64 5.68
N ILE A 176 3.33 -20.47 5.11
CA ILE A 176 3.17 -21.88 5.47
C ILE A 176 4.12 -22.77 4.66
N SER A 177 4.29 -22.48 3.37
CA SER A 177 5.24 -23.18 2.50
C SER A 177 5.75 -22.29 1.38
N GLY A 178 6.96 -22.57 0.89
CA GLY A 178 7.59 -21.81 -0.19
C GLY A 178 8.54 -20.74 0.33
N SER A 179 8.59 -19.58 -0.34
CA SER A 179 9.38 -18.42 0.05
C SER A 179 8.56 -17.16 -0.17
N MET A 180 8.77 -16.12 0.64
CA MET A 180 7.99 -14.89 0.56
C MET A 180 8.16 -14.25 -0.83
N GLY A 181 7.05 -14.05 -1.55
CA GLY A 181 7.03 -13.48 -2.90
C GLY A 181 7.37 -14.47 -4.02
N ALA A 182 7.56 -15.75 -3.73
CA ALA A 182 7.69 -16.78 -4.75
C ALA A 182 6.30 -17.23 -5.23
N ALA A 183 6.19 -17.56 -6.52
CA ALA A 183 5.03 -18.29 -7.00
C ALA A 183 4.92 -19.66 -6.29
N ASP A 184 3.70 -20.16 -6.17
CA ASP A 184 3.30 -21.36 -5.43
C ASP A 184 3.57 -21.29 -3.91
N ALA A 185 3.91 -20.11 -3.38
CA ALA A 185 4.00 -19.90 -1.94
C ALA A 185 2.60 -19.93 -1.31
N VAL A 186 2.49 -20.56 -0.14
CA VAL A 186 1.22 -20.70 0.58
C VAL A 186 1.26 -19.87 1.85
N TYR A 187 0.20 -19.10 2.08
CA TYR A 187 0.06 -18.15 3.16
C TYR A 187 -1.14 -18.47 4.03
N SER A 188 -1.06 -18.16 5.32
CA SER A 188 -2.19 -18.23 6.26
C SER A 188 -2.37 -16.88 6.92
N LEU A 189 -3.59 -16.36 6.85
CA LEU A 189 -4.03 -15.13 7.48
C LEU A 189 -5.07 -15.48 8.54
N THR A 190 -4.82 -15.11 9.78
CA THR A 190 -5.78 -15.25 10.86
C THR A 190 -6.01 -13.92 11.55
N ALA A 191 -7.25 -13.67 11.95
CA ALA A 191 -7.63 -12.55 12.77
C ALA A 191 -8.60 -13.00 13.84
N ASP A 192 -8.48 -12.43 15.03
CA ASP A 192 -9.38 -12.64 16.15
C ASP A 192 -9.42 -11.38 17.03
N ILE A 193 -10.21 -10.41 16.58
CA ILE A 193 -10.21 -9.05 17.14
C ILE A 193 -11.57 -8.75 17.79
N PRO A 194 -11.64 -8.37 19.08
CA PRO A 194 -12.88 -7.95 19.73
C PRO A 194 -13.30 -6.51 19.37
N ASP A 195 -14.60 -6.21 19.38
CA ASP A 195 -15.10 -4.83 19.45
C ASP A 195 -15.05 -4.28 20.88
N PHE A 196 -15.61 -3.08 21.07
CA PHE A 196 -15.73 -2.44 22.38
C PHE A 196 -16.66 -3.17 23.36
N ASN A 197 -17.52 -4.07 22.89
CA ASN A 197 -18.39 -4.92 23.70
C ASN A 197 -17.79 -6.31 23.96
N GLY A 198 -16.64 -6.63 23.35
CA GLY A 198 -16.00 -7.94 23.42
C GLY A 198 -16.44 -8.93 22.35
N VAL A 199 -17.29 -8.53 21.38
CA VAL A 199 -17.71 -9.38 20.26
C VAL A 199 -16.56 -9.49 19.25
N ARG A 200 -16.06 -10.71 19.07
CA ARG A 200 -14.88 -11.04 18.27
C ARG A 200 -15.28 -11.29 16.82
N LEU A 201 -14.59 -10.62 15.90
CA LEU A 201 -14.58 -11.03 14.49
C LEU A 201 -13.38 -11.93 14.27
N GLN A 202 -13.67 -13.14 13.81
CA GLN A 202 -12.69 -14.19 13.58
C GLN A 202 -12.63 -14.48 12.09
N ALA A 203 -11.43 -14.50 11.53
CA ALA A 203 -11.19 -14.85 10.14
C ALA A 203 -10.00 -15.79 10.04
N GLU A 204 -10.11 -16.79 9.19
CA GLU A 204 -9.01 -17.67 8.76
C GLU A 204 -9.07 -17.73 7.24
N VAL A 205 -7.97 -17.43 6.56
CA VAL A 205 -7.86 -17.46 5.10
C VAL A 205 -6.52 -18.07 4.72
N GLN A 206 -6.55 -19.08 3.85
CA GLN A 206 -5.36 -19.69 3.27
C GLN A 206 -5.28 -19.34 1.79
N LEU A 207 -4.10 -18.88 1.36
CA LEU A 207 -3.85 -18.39 0.00
C LEU A 207 -2.70 -19.13 -0.65
N CYS A 208 -2.78 -19.36 -1.95
CA CYS A 208 -1.69 -19.83 -2.80
C CYS A 208 -1.33 -18.75 -3.83
N ASP A 209 -0.08 -18.28 -3.83
CA ASP A 209 0.35 -17.25 -4.77
C ASP A 209 0.57 -17.82 -6.17
N ARG A 210 -0.29 -17.44 -7.12
CA ARG A 210 -0.15 -17.88 -8.51
C ARG A 210 0.98 -17.16 -9.25
N LEU A 211 1.17 -15.87 -9.01
CA LEU A 211 2.02 -15.03 -9.85
C LEU A 211 3.46 -14.97 -9.32
N GLY A 212 3.64 -14.84 -8.01
CA GLY A 212 4.85 -14.33 -7.40
C GLY A 212 4.87 -12.80 -7.39
N VAL A 213 5.85 -12.25 -6.70
CA VAL A 213 6.02 -10.81 -6.51
C VAL A 213 6.22 -10.04 -7.83
N VAL A 214 5.59 -8.87 -7.92
CA VAL A 214 5.78 -7.87 -8.97
C VAL A 214 6.42 -6.59 -8.42
N ASN A 215 7.21 -5.92 -9.26
CA ASN A 215 7.72 -4.59 -8.95
C ASN A 215 6.73 -3.53 -9.44
N GLN A 216 5.94 -2.94 -8.54
CA GLN A 216 5.00 -1.86 -8.88
C GLN A 216 5.69 -0.55 -9.26
N GLY A 217 6.83 -0.28 -8.63
CA GLY A 217 7.63 0.91 -8.88
C GLY A 217 8.67 0.72 -9.98
N TYR A 218 9.45 1.77 -10.19
CA TYR A 218 10.53 1.84 -11.17
C TYR A 218 11.81 1.22 -10.63
N GLY A 219 12.56 0.59 -11.54
CA GLY A 219 13.84 -0.06 -11.22
C GLY A 219 13.71 -1.37 -10.45
N SER A 220 14.85 -1.94 -10.09
CA SER A 220 14.92 -3.25 -9.41
C SER A 220 14.46 -3.19 -7.95
N ALA A 221 14.60 -2.02 -7.31
CA ALA A 221 14.12 -1.76 -5.95
C ALA A 221 12.62 -1.46 -5.86
N SER A 222 11.94 -1.39 -7.01
CA SER A 222 10.51 -1.07 -7.08
C SER A 222 10.17 0.29 -6.44
N PHE A 223 10.95 1.32 -6.77
CA PHE A 223 10.71 2.66 -6.23
C PHE A 223 9.48 3.31 -6.89
N PHE A 224 8.47 3.63 -6.09
CA PHE A 224 7.20 4.18 -6.54
C PHE A 224 7.05 5.62 -6.03
N PRO A 225 7.24 6.66 -6.88
CA PRO A 225 7.03 8.04 -6.46
C PRO A 225 5.54 8.30 -6.28
N GLN A 226 5.18 8.96 -5.17
CA GLN A 226 3.79 9.30 -4.86
C GLN A 226 3.48 10.78 -5.13
N TYR A 227 4.49 11.58 -5.47
CA TYR A 227 4.29 12.89 -6.08
C TYR A 227 5.45 13.28 -6.97
N LEU A 228 5.19 14.26 -7.83
CA LEU A 228 6.19 14.96 -8.63
C LEU A 228 6.27 16.41 -8.17
N THR A 229 7.47 16.97 -8.13
CA THR A 229 7.64 18.42 -8.07
C THR A 229 7.20 19.08 -9.37
N GLU A 230 6.91 20.38 -9.35
CA GLU A 230 6.57 21.13 -10.58
C GLU A 230 7.67 21.03 -11.64
N GLU A 231 8.93 21.04 -11.22
CA GLU A 231 10.08 20.90 -12.12
C GLU A 231 10.17 19.49 -12.73
N GLN A 232 10.08 18.44 -11.91
CA GLN A 232 10.04 17.06 -12.38
C GLN A 232 8.90 16.86 -13.38
N ARG A 233 7.70 17.34 -13.05
CA ARG A 233 6.53 17.29 -13.93
C ARG A 233 6.78 18.03 -15.24
N ALA A 234 7.29 19.25 -15.21
CA ALA A 234 7.57 20.02 -16.42
C ALA A 234 8.58 19.30 -17.33
N GLN A 235 9.62 18.68 -16.75
CA GLN A 235 10.60 17.90 -17.51
C GLN A 235 10.00 16.62 -18.10
N ILE A 236 9.21 15.87 -17.33
CA ILE A 236 8.51 14.67 -17.81
C ILE A 236 7.57 15.02 -18.96
N MET A 237 6.67 16.00 -18.76
CA MET A 237 5.68 16.40 -19.76
C MET A 237 6.29 17.07 -21.00
N GLY A 238 7.46 17.70 -20.85
CA GLY A 238 8.24 18.26 -21.94
C GLY A 238 9.02 17.22 -22.77
N SER A 239 9.18 15.99 -22.26
CA SER A 239 9.82 14.90 -23.01
C SER A 239 8.89 14.29 -24.06
N SER A 240 9.45 13.57 -25.04
CA SER A 240 8.66 12.88 -26.06
C SER A 240 7.95 11.62 -25.54
N VAL A 241 8.47 11.01 -24.48
CA VAL A 241 7.98 9.73 -23.92
C VAL A 241 7.04 9.95 -22.73
N ARG A 242 7.22 11.04 -21.97
CA ARG A 242 6.34 11.47 -20.87
C ARG A 242 6.11 10.40 -19.78
N THR A 243 7.10 9.54 -19.58
CA THR A 243 7.12 8.55 -18.49
C THR A 243 8.05 9.01 -17.37
N VAL A 244 7.73 8.59 -16.15
CA VAL A 244 8.62 8.79 -14.98
C VAL A 244 9.91 7.97 -15.15
N SER A 245 9.85 6.74 -15.68
CA SER A 245 11.06 5.93 -15.95
C SER A 245 12.06 6.65 -16.83
N ASN A 246 11.61 7.26 -17.94
CA ASN A 246 12.51 7.99 -18.84
C ASN A 246 13.13 9.21 -18.16
N TYR A 247 12.39 9.89 -17.28
CA TYR A 247 12.95 10.97 -16.47
C TYR A 247 14.04 10.45 -15.53
N LEU A 248 13.74 9.41 -14.74
CA LEU A 248 14.66 8.80 -13.78
C LEU A 248 15.94 8.28 -14.47
N GLU A 249 15.81 7.69 -15.65
CA GLU A 249 16.92 7.22 -16.48
C GLU A 249 17.79 8.38 -17.00
N ALA A 250 17.16 9.45 -17.49
CA ALA A 250 17.84 10.57 -18.12
C ALA A 250 18.53 11.51 -17.13
N THR A 251 17.94 11.73 -15.96
CA THR A 251 18.44 12.69 -14.96
C THR A 251 19.29 12.01 -13.89
N GLY A 252 18.98 10.76 -13.54
CA GLY A 252 19.52 10.12 -12.34
C GLY A 252 19.01 10.77 -11.04
N ASP A 253 17.88 11.49 -11.10
CA ASP A 253 17.22 12.01 -9.91
C ASP A 253 16.76 10.85 -9.02
N PRO A 254 17.26 10.74 -7.78
CA PRO A 254 16.86 9.67 -6.88
C PRO A 254 15.41 9.83 -6.38
N MET A 255 14.78 11.00 -6.52
CA MET A 255 13.47 11.30 -5.93
C MET A 255 13.40 10.89 -4.45
N SER A 256 14.47 11.19 -3.71
CA SER A 256 14.63 10.73 -2.32
C SER A 256 13.47 11.21 -1.45
N CYS A 257 12.90 10.29 -0.68
CA CYS A 257 11.81 10.56 0.25
C CYS A 257 10.53 11.11 -0.42
N GLN A 258 10.31 10.78 -1.70
CA GLN A 258 9.10 11.17 -2.44
C GLN A 258 8.07 10.05 -2.62
N GLY A 259 8.23 8.91 -1.94
CA GLY A 259 7.38 7.75 -2.17
C GLY A 259 7.80 6.49 -1.43
N SER A 260 7.63 5.35 -2.10
CA SER A 260 7.73 4.01 -1.50
C SER A 260 8.71 3.09 -2.22
N TYR A 261 9.14 2.04 -1.53
CA TYR A 261 9.40 0.77 -2.21
C TYR A 261 8.12 -0.06 -2.15
N TYR A 262 7.59 -0.42 -3.31
CA TYR A 262 6.23 -0.94 -3.44
C TYR A 262 6.25 -2.26 -4.20
N TYR A 263 5.91 -3.35 -3.53
CA TYR A 263 5.79 -4.68 -4.12
C TYR A 263 4.36 -5.19 -3.97
N SER A 264 3.92 -6.03 -4.89
CA SER A 264 2.63 -6.72 -4.76
C SER A 264 2.73 -8.19 -5.11
N LEU A 265 1.82 -8.99 -4.58
CA LEU A 265 1.56 -10.37 -4.98
C LEU A 265 0.10 -10.42 -5.47
N PRO A 266 -0.15 -10.24 -6.77
CA PRO A 266 -1.49 -10.34 -7.33
C PRO A 266 -1.85 -11.79 -7.65
N LEU A 267 -3.14 -12.05 -7.90
CA LEU A 267 -3.66 -13.37 -8.28
C LEU A 267 -3.39 -14.45 -7.22
N MET A 268 -3.55 -14.13 -5.94
CA MET A 268 -3.44 -15.11 -4.86
C MET A 268 -4.73 -15.91 -4.74
N ASP A 269 -4.67 -17.19 -5.09
CA ASP A 269 -5.82 -18.10 -5.06
C ASP A 269 -6.22 -18.44 -3.63
N VAL A 270 -7.51 -18.31 -3.31
CA VAL A 270 -8.03 -18.70 -2.00
C VAL A 270 -8.21 -20.21 -1.95
N GLU A 271 -7.44 -20.90 -1.10
CA GLU A 271 -7.56 -22.35 -0.93
C GLU A 271 -8.70 -22.72 0.02
N GLN A 272 -8.85 -21.96 1.09
CA GLN A 272 -9.94 -22.10 2.05
C GLN A 272 -10.07 -20.85 2.93
N PHE A 273 -11.28 -20.59 3.42
CA PHE A 273 -11.51 -19.57 4.42
C PHE A 273 -12.71 -19.87 5.33
N SER A 274 -12.73 -19.21 6.48
CA SER A 274 -13.83 -19.20 7.44
C SER A 274 -13.90 -17.85 8.15
N ILE A 275 -15.10 -17.27 8.25
CA ILE A 275 -15.38 -16.01 8.95
C ILE A 275 -16.52 -16.21 9.94
N LYS A 276 -16.31 -15.80 11.20
CA LYS A 276 -17.24 -16.03 12.33
C LYS A 276 -17.31 -14.83 13.27
N LEU A 277 -18.42 -14.74 14.01
CA LEU A 277 -18.54 -13.91 15.21
C LEU A 277 -18.63 -14.79 16.46
N ASP A 278 -17.83 -14.46 17.48
CA ASP A 278 -17.82 -15.10 18.81
C ASP A 278 -17.89 -16.64 18.78
N ASP A 279 -17.11 -17.29 17.91
CA ASP A 279 -17.04 -18.75 17.69
C ASP A 279 -18.37 -19.44 17.32
N THR A 280 -19.49 -18.72 17.30
CA THR A 280 -20.84 -19.28 17.35
C THR A 280 -21.67 -18.91 16.13
N ILE A 281 -21.42 -17.76 15.52
CA ILE A 281 -22.14 -17.28 14.35
C ILE A 281 -21.21 -17.40 13.15
N SER A 282 -21.42 -18.41 12.31
CA SER A 282 -20.75 -18.51 11.03
C SER A 282 -21.28 -17.42 10.09
N LEU A 283 -20.41 -16.50 9.67
CA LEU A 283 -20.76 -15.47 8.69
C LEU A 283 -20.53 -15.97 7.27
N SER A 284 -19.43 -16.68 7.02
CA SER A 284 -19.11 -17.23 5.71
C SER A 284 -18.02 -18.30 5.78
N ASN A 285 -17.97 -19.19 4.79
CA ASN A 285 -16.86 -20.12 4.55
C ASN A 285 -16.83 -20.53 3.06
N GLY A 286 -15.64 -20.89 2.58
CA GLY A 286 -15.46 -21.24 1.17
C GLY A 286 -14.05 -21.71 0.86
N SER A 287 -13.81 -22.00 -0.42
CA SER A 287 -12.52 -22.46 -0.96
C SER A 287 -12.25 -21.85 -2.34
N ASP A 288 -12.77 -20.64 -2.57
CA ASP A 288 -12.64 -19.93 -3.82
C ASP A 288 -12.65 -18.41 -3.54
N GLY A 289 -12.08 -17.65 -4.46
CA GLY A 289 -11.76 -16.25 -4.31
C GLY A 289 -10.36 -15.91 -4.82
N LEU A 290 -10.09 -14.62 -4.94
CA LEU A 290 -8.87 -14.09 -5.48
C LEU A 290 -8.42 -12.88 -4.67
N MET A 291 -7.25 -13.00 -4.07
CA MET A 291 -6.66 -12.00 -3.19
C MET A 291 -5.45 -11.34 -3.85
N TRP A 292 -5.12 -10.18 -3.33
CA TRP A 292 -3.97 -9.38 -3.68
C TRP A 292 -3.27 -8.99 -2.38
N MET A 293 -1.95 -9.05 -2.37
CA MET A 293 -1.14 -8.52 -1.27
C MET A 293 -0.33 -7.33 -1.75
N ASP A 294 -0.36 -6.23 -1.01
CA ASP A 294 0.64 -5.18 -1.09
C ASP A 294 1.62 -5.26 0.07
N TYR A 295 2.89 -5.07 -0.26
CA TYR A 295 3.94 -4.76 0.68
C TYR A 295 4.52 -3.39 0.37
N VAL A 296 4.42 -2.48 1.33
CA VAL A 296 4.78 -1.08 1.12
C VAL A 296 5.63 -0.61 2.28
N VAL A 297 6.76 0.00 1.95
CA VAL A 297 7.46 0.90 2.87
C VAL A 297 7.49 2.31 2.28
N GLN A 298 7.21 3.33 3.09
CA GLN A 298 7.17 4.73 2.63
C GLN A 298 8.09 5.62 3.45
N SER A 299 8.65 6.60 2.78
CA SER A 299 9.38 7.69 3.45
C SER A 299 9.03 9.00 2.80
N TYR A 300 8.78 10.01 3.64
CA TYR A 300 8.35 11.31 3.20
C TYR A 300 9.17 12.41 3.85
N ASP A 301 9.69 13.31 3.01
CA ASP A 301 10.29 14.54 3.51
C ASP A 301 9.21 15.53 4.00
N GLN A 302 9.66 16.71 4.46
CA GLN A 302 8.74 17.77 4.88
C GLN A 302 7.84 18.26 3.72
N ARG A 303 8.33 18.20 2.48
CA ARG A 303 7.59 18.67 1.30
C ARG A 303 6.39 17.79 1.01
N ALA A 304 6.51 16.47 1.19
CA ALA A 304 5.40 15.54 1.05
C ALA A 304 4.18 15.94 1.91
N SER A 305 4.40 16.43 3.14
CA SER A 305 3.31 16.91 4.01
C SER A 305 2.54 18.10 3.41
N GLU A 306 3.22 18.98 2.67
CA GLU A 306 2.59 20.10 1.97
C GLU A 306 1.80 19.61 0.76
N VAL A 307 2.42 18.72 -0.02
CA VAL A 307 1.85 18.14 -1.25
C VAL A 307 0.59 17.32 -0.96
N PHE A 308 0.59 16.52 0.11
CA PHE A 308 -0.52 15.62 0.45
C PHE A 308 -1.60 16.22 1.34
N SER A 309 -1.42 17.44 1.85
CA SER A 309 -2.33 18.07 2.81
C SER A 309 -3.81 18.09 2.39
N ASN A 310 -4.08 18.15 1.08
CA ASN A 310 -5.40 18.07 0.45
C ASN A 310 -5.41 17.10 -0.74
N ALA A 311 -4.51 16.12 -0.77
CA ALA A 311 -4.46 15.18 -1.88
C ALA A 311 -5.64 14.21 -1.84
N SER A 312 -6.02 13.70 -3.01
CA SER A 312 -6.91 12.54 -3.17
C SER A 312 -6.14 11.36 -3.74
N TRP A 313 -6.68 10.17 -3.56
CA TRP A 313 -6.08 8.92 -3.97
C TRP A 313 -7.16 8.00 -4.50
N ASP A 314 -6.99 7.57 -5.74
CA ASP A 314 -7.76 6.49 -6.34
C ASP A 314 -6.79 5.35 -6.67
N PHE A 315 -7.04 4.16 -6.15
CA PHE A 315 -6.22 2.97 -6.37
C PHE A 315 -7.10 1.83 -6.86
N TYR A 316 -6.61 1.12 -7.87
CA TYR A 316 -7.27 -0.02 -8.49
C TYR A 316 -6.27 -1.16 -8.63
N ALA A 317 -6.48 -2.24 -7.88
CA ALA A 317 -5.77 -3.50 -8.02
C ALA A 317 -6.60 -4.44 -8.89
N ILE A 318 -6.37 -4.38 -10.20
CA ILE A 318 -7.17 -5.08 -11.22
C ILE A 318 -6.58 -6.46 -11.48
N GLN A 319 -7.39 -7.49 -11.30
CA GLN A 319 -7.02 -8.89 -11.45
C GLN A 319 -7.81 -9.51 -12.60
N LEU A 320 -7.10 -10.02 -13.61
CA LEU A 320 -7.65 -10.63 -14.82
C LEU A 320 -7.21 -12.10 -14.89
N PRO A 321 -7.84 -12.99 -14.08
CA PRO A 321 -7.35 -14.34 -13.86
C PRO A 321 -7.31 -15.19 -15.15
N GLU A 322 -8.31 -15.08 -16.03
CA GLU A 322 -8.34 -15.81 -17.30
C GLU A 322 -7.22 -15.39 -18.26
N ALA A 323 -6.80 -14.12 -18.18
CA ALA A 323 -5.68 -13.59 -18.95
C ALA A 323 -4.32 -13.83 -18.27
N ASN A 324 -4.30 -14.41 -17.06
CA ASN A 324 -3.14 -14.50 -16.18
C ASN A 324 -2.39 -13.16 -16.07
N ALA A 325 -3.16 -12.09 -15.89
CA ALA A 325 -2.68 -10.72 -15.89
C ALA A 325 -3.21 -9.93 -14.69
N ALA A 326 -2.46 -8.91 -14.32
CA ALA A 326 -2.81 -7.96 -13.28
C ALA A 326 -2.41 -6.56 -13.72
N ILE A 327 -3.22 -5.55 -13.39
CA ILE A 327 -2.93 -4.14 -13.64
C ILE A 327 -3.09 -3.39 -12.32
N MET A 328 -2.05 -2.67 -11.90
CA MET A 328 -2.20 -1.66 -10.85
C MET A 328 -2.41 -0.31 -11.53
N VAL A 329 -3.45 0.40 -11.11
CA VAL A 329 -3.71 1.78 -11.54
C VAL A 329 -3.85 2.66 -10.30
N ILE A 330 -3.15 3.79 -10.29
CA ILE A 330 -3.21 4.78 -9.22
C ILE A 330 -3.39 6.16 -9.84
N GLU A 331 -4.23 7.00 -9.27
CA GLU A 331 -4.20 8.44 -9.46
C GLU A 331 -4.05 9.17 -8.14
N ILE A 332 -2.99 9.99 -8.05
CA ILE A 332 -2.77 10.87 -6.91
C ILE A 332 -2.97 12.30 -7.37
N ASN A 333 -4.05 12.92 -6.94
CA ASN A 333 -4.30 14.33 -7.18
C ASN A 333 -3.77 15.13 -6.01
N SER A 334 -2.74 15.95 -6.23
CA SER A 334 -2.07 16.69 -5.15
C SER A 334 -1.92 18.18 -5.48
N ALA A 335 -1.33 18.95 -4.56
CA ALA A 335 -1.04 20.37 -4.80
C ALA A 335 -0.13 20.62 -6.02
N THR A 336 0.65 19.62 -6.46
CA THR A 336 1.55 19.72 -7.63
C THR A 336 0.95 19.10 -8.90
N GLY A 337 -0.35 18.75 -8.88
CA GLY A 337 -1.10 18.18 -10.01
C GLY A 337 -1.35 16.67 -9.88
N SER A 338 -2.02 16.10 -10.89
CA SER A 338 -2.34 14.67 -10.97
C SER A 338 -1.12 13.83 -11.35
N LEU A 339 -0.86 12.74 -10.62
CA LEU A 339 0.10 11.70 -10.98
C LEU A 339 -0.66 10.39 -11.22
N PRO A 340 -1.07 10.11 -12.48
CA PRO A 340 -1.59 8.82 -12.86
C PRO A 340 -0.43 7.84 -13.14
N ILE A 341 -0.54 6.61 -12.65
CA ILE A 341 0.40 5.52 -12.90
C ILE A 341 -0.42 4.27 -13.21
N ALA A 342 -0.05 3.57 -14.29
CA ALA A 342 -0.63 2.29 -14.64
C ALA A 342 0.48 1.33 -15.06
N THR A 343 0.44 0.10 -14.55
CA THR A 343 1.44 -0.94 -14.85
C THR A 343 0.79 -2.29 -15.02
N LEU A 344 1.09 -2.98 -16.12
CA LEU A 344 0.61 -4.32 -16.46
C LEU A 344 1.65 -5.38 -16.16
N PHE A 345 1.23 -6.45 -15.48
CA PHE A 345 2.01 -7.65 -15.22
C PHE A 345 1.30 -8.88 -15.79
N ARG A 346 2.09 -9.89 -16.17
CA ARG A 346 1.58 -11.17 -16.66
C ARG A 346 2.39 -12.33 -16.09
N TYR A 347 1.77 -13.50 -16.01
CA TYR A 347 2.42 -14.72 -15.55
C TYR A 347 3.60 -15.17 -16.44
N ASP A 348 3.62 -14.74 -17.70
CA ASP A 348 4.68 -15.05 -18.66
C ASP A 348 5.73 -13.94 -18.80
N SER A 349 5.66 -12.86 -18.00
CA SER A 349 6.63 -11.78 -18.08
C SER A 349 8.02 -12.17 -17.56
N ASP A 350 9.03 -11.52 -18.14
CA ASP A 350 10.42 -11.64 -17.71
C ASP A 350 10.58 -11.32 -16.21
N ARG A 351 11.61 -11.89 -15.60
CA ARG A 351 11.96 -11.61 -14.20
C ARG A 351 13.16 -10.68 -14.08
N THR A 352 13.19 -9.89 -13.03
CA THR A 352 14.35 -9.13 -12.56
C THR A 352 15.36 -10.04 -11.87
N LEU A 353 16.55 -9.52 -11.53
CA LEU A 353 17.58 -10.29 -10.82
C LEU A 353 17.08 -10.82 -9.46
N ASN A 354 16.27 -10.04 -8.75
CA ASN A 354 15.61 -10.47 -7.51
C ASN A 354 14.39 -11.37 -7.74
N SER A 355 14.21 -11.90 -8.95
CA SER A 355 13.12 -12.81 -9.35
C SER A 355 11.71 -12.25 -9.32
N ALA A 356 11.53 -10.98 -8.99
CA ALA A 356 10.26 -10.28 -9.20
C ALA A 356 9.91 -10.23 -10.69
N ARG A 357 8.62 -10.19 -10.98
CA ARG A 357 8.15 -10.03 -12.36
C ARG A 357 8.30 -8.60 -12.82
N LYS A 358 8.85 -8.45 -14.02
CA LYS A 358 8.88 -7.17 -14.71
C LYS A 358 7.49 -6.82 -15.20
N ALA A 359 7.21 -5.52 -15.18
CA ALA A 359 6.11 -4.96 -15.94
C ALA A 359 6.26 -5.35 -17.40
N VAL A 360 5.16 -5.81 -18.00
CA VAL A 360 5.04 -5.98 -19.45
C VAL A 360 4.92 -4.61 -20.11
N HIS A 361 4.23 -3.69 -19.45
CA HIS A 361 4.09 -2.31 -19.89
C HIS A 361 3.79 -1.37 -18.72
N SER A 362 4.31 -0.15 -18.81
CA SER A 362 3.93 0.98 -17.97
C SER A 362 3.59 2.15 -18.90
N TRP A 363 2.38 2.67 -18.78
CA TRP A 363 1.87 3.72 -19.66
C TRP A 363 2.48 5.09 -19.31
N ALA A 364 2.61 5.96 -20.30
CA ALA A 364 2.98 7.35 -20.08
C ALA A 364 1.87 8.11 -19.35
N ILE A 365 2.22 9.23 -18.69
CA ILE A 365 1.25 10.01 -17.91
C ILE A 365 0.06 10.47 -18.76
N ASN A 366 0.28 10.80 -20.03
CA ASN A 366 -0.75 11.27 -20.95
C ASN A 366 -1.42 10.15 -21.76
N GLU A 367 -1.17 8.90 -21.38
CA GLU A 367 -1.76 7.69 -21.97
C GLU A 367 -2.75 7.04 -20.99
N ILE A 368 -2.90 7.59 -19.79
CA ILE A 368 -3.74 7.07 -18.71
C ILE A 368 -4.87 8.06 -18.48
N ASP A 369 -6.09 7.65 -18.82
CA ASP A 369 -7.31 8.38 -18.52
C ASP A 369 -8.16 7.56 -17.55
N ILE A 370 -8.45 8.13 -16.38
CA ILE A 370 -9.33 7.56 -15.36
C ILE A 370 -10.49 8.53 -15.20
N TYR A 371 -11.71 8.05 -15.38
CA TYR A 371 -12.88 8.90 -15.21
C TYR A 371 -14.05 8.16 -14.59
N HIS A 372 -14.79 8.90 -13.78
CA HIS A 372 -16.04 8.45 -13.18
C HIS A 372 -17.15 8.48 -14.22
N VAL A 373 -18.00 7.45 -14.23
CA VAL A 373 -19.16 7.41 -15.13
C VAL A 373 -20.28 8.26 -14.51
N PRO A 374 -20.71 9.36 -15.15
CA PRO A 374 -21.70 10.26 -14.56
C PRO A 374 -23.04 9.58 -14.29
N GLY A 375 -23.68 9.92 -13.17
CA GLY A 375 -24.98 9.37 -12.78
C GLY A 375 -24.90 8.01 -12.08
N THR A 376 -23.69 7.55 -11.77
CA THR A 376 -23.45 6.31 -11.00
C THR A 376 -23.07 6.60 -9.55
N GLU A 377 -23.23 7.84 -9.08
CA GLU A 377 -22.78 8.23 -7.75
C GLU A 377 -23.69 7.68 -6.66
N TRP A 378 -23.08 7.08 -5.63
CA TRP A 378 -23.72 6.73 -4.38
C TRP A 378 -23.33 7.71 -3.28
N LYS A 379 -24.31 8.18 -2.52
CA LYS A 379 -24.08 9.02 -1.34
C LYS A 379 -24.13 8.18 -0.08
N SER A 380 -23.01 8.13 0.64
CA SER A 380 -22.97 7.43 1.92
C SER A 380 -23.97 8.05 2.91
N PRO A 381 -24.87 7.24 3.51
CA PRO A 381 -25.72 7.71 4.58
C PRO A 381 -24.95 7.94 5.89
N LYS A 382 -23.73 7.39 6.04
CA LYS A 382 -22.91 7.49 7.25
C LYS A 382 -22.05 8.76 7.25
N SER A 383 -21.31 9.00 6.18
CA SER A 383 -20.38 10.13 6.06
C SER A 383 -20.95 11.32 5.29
N GLY A 384 -21.96 11.08 4.43
CA GLY A 384 -22.47 12.07 3.48
C GLY A 384 -21.58 12.29 2.25
N LEU A 385 -20.47 11.55 2.10
CA LEU A 385 -19.60 11.60 0.93
C LEU A 385 -20.26 10.95 -0.28
N ASN A 386 -19.89 11.40 -1.48
CA ASN A 386 -20.34 10.79 -2.74
C ASN A 386 -19.18 10.01 -3.37
N TYR A 387 -19.47 8.80 -3.81
CA TYR A 387 -18.53 7.91 -4.48
C TYR A 387 -19.09 7.53 -5.84
N ALA A 388 -18.27 7.49 -6.88
CA ALA A 388 -18.68 6.93 -8.16
C ALA A 388 -18.78 5.40 -8.03
N MET A 389 -19.89 4.80 -8.46
CA MET A 389 -20.04 3.35 -8.45
C MET A 389 -19.57 2.68 -9.74
N GLN A 390 -19.19 3.48 -10.73
CA GLN A 390 -18.60 2.99 -11.96
C GLN A 390 -17.46 3.91 -12.42
N HIS A 391 -16.35 3.29 -12.76
CA HIS A 391 -15.13 3.93 -13.24
C HIS A 391 -14.79 3.36 -14.61
N HIS A 392 -14.24 4.20 -15.47
CA HIS A 392 -13.68 3.77 -16.73
C HIS A 392 -12.20 4.13 -16.74
N ILE A 393 -11.37 3.15 -17.10
CA ILE A 393 -9.93 3.28 -17.22
C ILE A 393 -9.56 3.02 -18.68
N GLN A 394 -9.06 4.04 -19.34
CA GLN A 394 -8.57 3.97 -20.71
C GLN A 394 -7.06 4.15 -20.70
N LEU A 395 -6.35 3.10 -21.13
CA LEU A 395 -4.90 3.07 -21.24
C LEU A 395 -4.54 2.99 -22.72
N THR A 396 -3.95 4.06 -23.26
CA THR A 396 -3.72 4.21 -24.71
C THR A 396 -2.25 4.06 -25.04
N SER A 397 -1.88 2.96 -25.68
CA SER A 397 -0.52 2.73 -26.16
C SER A 397 -0.59 1.97 -27.48
N THR A 398 0.43 2.11 -28.32
CA THR A 398 0.48 1.41 -29.61
C THR A 398 0.52 -0.11 -29.45
N ASP A 399 1.17 -0.59 -28.39
CA ASP A 399 1.49 -2.01 -28.22
C ASP A 399 0.64 -2.66 -27.11
N TYR A 400 0.14 -1.88 -26.15
CA TYR A 400 -0.60 -2.37 -25.00
C TYR A 400 -1.75 -1.43 -24.65
N SER A 401 -2.86 -1.46 -25.40
CA SER A 401 -4.05 -0.69 -25.03
C SER A 401 -4.93 -1.45 -24.02
N ALA A 402 -5.62 -0.73 -23.14
CA ALA A 402 -6.70 -1.27 -22.33
C ALA A 402 -7.88 -0.30 -22.28
N ASP A 403 -9.09 -0.83 -22.28
CA ASP A 403 -10.35 -0.09 -22.13
C ASP A 403 -11.19 -0.92 -21.16
N LEU A 404 -11.23 -0.48 -19.90
CA LEU A 404 -11.78 -1.25 -18.79
C LEU A 404 -12.88 -0.45 -18.10
N THR A 405 -14.03 -1.08 -17.89
CA THR A 405 -15.07 -0.60 -17.01
C THR A 405 -15.02 -1.36 -15.71
N ILE A 406 -14.92 -0.63 -14.60
CA ILE A 406 -15.00 -1.16 -13.25
C ILE A 406 -16.35 -0.72 -12.68
N LYS A 407 -17.18 -1.69 -12.30
CA LYS A 407 -18.47 -1.43 -11.65
C LYS A 407 -18.42 -1.99 -10.25
N MET A 408 -18.63 -1.16 -9.24
CA MET A 408 -18.70 -1.59 -7.85
C MET A 408 -19.77 -2.68 -7.70
N VAL A 409 -19.43 -3.77 -7.01
CA VAL A 409 -20.35 -4.91 -6.84
C VAL A 409 -21.53 -4.54 -5.95
N ARG A 410 -21.34 -3.54 -5.08
CA ARG A 410 -22.37 -2.96 -4.20
C ARG A 410 -22.02 -1.52 -3.83
N GLU A 411 -23.01 -0.80 -3.33
CA GLU A 411 -22.87 0.61 -2.97
C GLU A 411 -22.09 0.83 -1.67
N ASP A 412 -22.60 0.30 -0.54
CA ASP A 412 -22.01 0.53 0.79
C ASP A 412 -20.78 -0.38 1.04
N GLN A 413 -19.64 0.10 0.53
CA GLN A 413 -18.31 -0.44 0.79
C GLN A 413 -17.44 0.62 1.50
N GLU A 414 -18.07 1.47 2.30
CA GLU A 414 -17.39 2.50 3.08
C GLU A 414 -17.00 1.97 4.47
N ILE A 415 -15.73 2.12 4.83
CA ILE A 415 -15.23 1.92 6.18
C ILE A 415 -15.17 3.29 6.87
N VAL A 416 -15.98 3.42 7.92
CA VAL A 416 -16.00 4.61 8.78
C VAL A 416 -15.43 4.23 10.14
N ILE A 417 -14.19 4.65 10.42
CA ILE A 417 -13.55 4.46 11.73
C ILE A 417 -14.01 5.55 12.69
N ASP A 418 -13.94 6.80 12.23
CA ASP A 418 -14.46 7.98 12.92
C ASP A 418 -14.78 9.11 11.91
N SER A 419 -15.18 10.29 12.39
CA SER A 419 -15.55 11.42 11.52
C SER A 419 -14.39 12.00 10.68
N THR A 420 -13.15 11.61 10.97
CA THR A 420 -11.93 12.06 10.30
C THR A 420 -11.24 10.96 9.50
N LYS A 421 -11.62 9.69 9.72
CA LYS A 421 -11.04 8.50 9.08
C LYS A 421 -12.14 7.72 8.36
N ILE A 422 -12.35 8.09 7.11
CA ILE A 422 -13.34 7.51 6.22
C ILE A 422 -12.63 7.05 4.95
N LYS A 423 -12.87 5.81 4.55
CA LYS A 423 -12.32 5.25 3.33
C LYS A 423 -13.40 4.49 2.58
N TYR A 424 -13.34 4.56 1.25
CA TYR A 424 -14.06 3.60 0.41
C TYR A 424 -13.07 2.51 0.01
N GLU A 425 -13.33 1.30 0.46
CA GLU A 425 -12.49 0.12 0.24
C GLU A 425 -13.41 -0.90 -0.40
N GLY A 426 -13.49 -0.92 -1.73
CA GLY A 426 -14.56 -1.61 -2.45
C GLY A 426 -14.05 -2.66 -3.41
N LEU A 427 -14.92 -3.62 -3.73
CA LEU A 427 -14.73 -4.54 -4.84
C LEU A 427 -15.57 -4.07 -6.03
N GLY A 428 -14.99 -4.16 -7.22
CA GLY A 428 -15.68 -3.96 -8.48
C GLY A 428 -15.48 -5.12 -9.43
N SER A 429 -16.52 -5.42 -10.22
CA SER A 429 -16.39 -6.28 -11.40
C SER A 429 -15.70 -5.52 -12.53
N VAL A 430 -14.81 -6.18 -13.24
CA VAL A 430 -14.07 -5.62 -14.38
C VAL A 430 -14.56 -6.29 -15.66
N GLU A 431 -14.90 -5.47 -16.66
CA GLU A 431 -15.14 -5.91 -18.02
C GLU A 431 -14.50 -4.93 -19.02
N GLY A 432 -14.08 -5.42 -20.18
CA GLY A 432 -13.51 -4.55 -21.20
C GLY A 432 -12.56 -5.28 -22.13
N THR A 433 -11.49 -4.60 -22.55
CA THR A 433 -10.45 -5.17 -23.41
C THR A 433 -9.04 -4.89 -22.91
N LEU A 434 -8.13 -5.83 -23.17
CA LEU A 434 -6.68 -5.70 -23.00
C LEU A 434 -6.00 -6.17 -24.29
N GLY A 435 -5.25 -5.28 -24.95
CA GLY A 435 -4.69 -5.54 -26.28
C GLY A 435 -5.77 -5.84 -27.33
N GLY A 436 -6.97 -5.25 -27.17
CA GLY A 436 -8.13 -5.50 -28.03
C GLY A 436 -8.83 -6.84 -27.80
N LEU A 437 -8.34 -7.69 -26.88
CA LEU A 437 -8.99 -8.95 -26.50
C LEU A 437 -9.96 -8.70 -25.34
N PRO A 438 -11.17 -9.27 -25.37
CA PRO A 438 -12.09 -9.18 -24.24
C PRO A 438 -11.47 -9.76 -22.98
N VAL A 439 -11.65 -9.07 -21.86
CA VAL A 439 -11.22 -9.53 -20.53
C VAL A 439 -12.32 -9.28 -19.51
N THR A 440 -12.36 -10.15 -18.51
CA THR A 440 -13.18 -10.01 -17.31
C THR A 440 -12.31 -10.23 -16.08
N GLY A 441 -12.77 -9.73 -14.94
CA GLY A 441 -12.06 -9.90 -13.69
C GLY A 441 -12.67 -9.10 -12.56
N GLN A 442 -11.83 -8.76 -11.60
CA GLN A 442 -12.24 -7.99 -10.43
C GLN A 442 -11.18 -6.95 -10.09
N ALA A 443 -11.59 -5.89 -9.43
CA ALA A 443 -10.71 -4.87 -8.93
C ALA A 443 -11.02 -4.59 -7.46
N PHE A 444 -10.00 -4.61 -6.61
CA PHE A 444 -10.10 -3.90 -5.34
C PHE A 444 -9.85 -2.42 -5.61
N VAL A 445 -10.68 -1.56 -5.02
CA VAL A 445 -10.73 -0.13 -5.29
C VAL A 445 -10.69 0.63 -3.98
N GLU A 446 -9.61 1.38 -3.75
CA GLU A 446 -9.49 2.30 -2.63
C GLU A 446 -9.70 3.73 -3.16
N ILE A 447 -10.69 4.44 -2.62
CA ILE A 447 -10.94 5.85 -2.92
C ILE A 447 -10.84 6.64 -1.63
N GLN A 448 -9.90 7.59 -1.62
CA GLN A 448 -9.78 8.59 -0.57
C GLN A 448 -10.02 9.98 -1.17
N PRO A 449 -11.10 10.68 -0.77
CA PRO A 449 -11.38 12.01 -1.27
C PRO A 449 -10.31 13.00 -0.82
N ALA A 450 -10.29 14.18 -1.45
CA ALA A 450 -9.33 15.24 -1.13
C ALA A 450 -9.27 15.54 0.38
N GLY A 451 -8.07 15.44 0.94
CA GLY A 451 -7.81 15.63 2.38
C GLY A 451 -8.03 14.39 3.25
N GLY A 452 -8.37 13.24 2.64
CA GLY A 452 -8.53 11.93 3.30
C GLY A 452 -7.22 11.21 3.61
N LEU A 453 -6.11 11.61 2.99
CA LEU A 453 -4.77 11.00 3.14
C LEU A 453 -4.03 11.35 4.46
N LYS A 454 -4.75 11.74 5.53
CA LYS A 454 -4.16 12.25 6.78
C LYS A 454 -4.04 11.23 7.90
#